data_AF-A0AAP2ZH66-F1
#
_entry.id   AF-A0AAP2ZH66-F1
#
_cell.length_a   1.000
_cell.length_b   1.000
_cell.length_c   1.000
_cell.angle_alpha   90.00
_cell.angle_beta   90.00
_cell.angle_gamma   90.00
#
_symmetry.space_group_name_H-M   'P 1'
#
loop_
_entity.id
_entity.type
_entity.pdbx_description
1 polymer ?
#
loop_
_entity_poly.entity_id
_entity_poly.type
_entity_poly.pdbx_seq_one_letter_code
_entity_poly.pdbx_strand_id
1 'polypeptide(L)' 'MMISTQSTVDQQMQVPLFLTTKEVMTRYRISSSATLWKWRRNDGFPAPIHNGRHYLKASLDKWDEKQQVAA' A
#
# COMPACT_ATOMS: atom_id res chain seq x y z
N MET A 1 -36.94 0.55 -28.48
CA MET A 1 -36.56 0.58 -27.05
C MET A 1 -35.09 0.24 -26.98
N MET A 2 -34.25 1.22 -26.61
CA MET A 2 -32.79 1.09 -26.52
C MET A 2 -32.37 1.11 -25.05
N ILE A 3 -31.12 0.67 -24.79
CA ILE A 3 -30.30 0.76 -23.56
C ILE A 3 -30.63 -0.28 -22.45
N SER A 4 -29.69 -1.01 -21.82
CA SER A 4 -28.25 -0.81 -21.61
C SER A 4 -27.50 -2.14 -21.48
N THR A 5 -26.25 -2.15 -21.93
CA THR A 5 -25.25 -3.22 -21.80
C THR A 5 -24.92 -3.54 -20.34
N GLN A 6 -25.37 -4.68 -19.83
CA GLN A 6 -24.93 -5.20 -18.53
C GLN A 6 -23.68 -6.07 -18.74
N SER A 7 -22.50 -5.50 -18.54
CA SER A 7 -21.25 -6.21 -18.23
C SER A 7 -20.22 -5.19 -17.75
N THR A 8 -20.52 -4.49 -16.65
CA THR A 8 -19.47 -3.89 -15.82
C THR A 8 -18.72 -5.07 -15.23
N VAL A 9 -17.64 -5.45 -15.90
CA VAL A 9 -16.58 -6.29 -15.36
C VAL A 9 -16.14 -5.69 -14.04
N ASP A 10 -16.70 -6.23 -12.96
CA ASP A 10 -16.16 -6.15 -11.61
C ASP A 10 -14.79 -6.83 -11.71
N GLN A 11 -13.78 -6.06 -12.12
CA GLN A 11 -12.40 -6.41 -11.89
C GLN A 11 -12.25 -6.44 -10.38
N GLN A 12 -12.52 -7.59 -9.78
CA GLN A 12 -12.03 -7.96 -8.47
C GLN A 12 -10.52 -8.01 -8.59
N MET A 13 -9.92 -6.81 -8.60
CA MET A 13 -8.56 -6.56 -8.18
C MET A 13 -8.48 -7.21 -6.81
N GLN A 14 -8.04 -8.47 -6.77
CA GLN A 14 -7.68 -9.17 -5.55
C GLN A 14 -6.72 -8.24 -4.85
N VAL A 15 -7.23 -7.51 -3.87
CA VAL A 15 -6.45 -6.55 -3.12
C VAL A 15 -5.45 -7.39 -2.36
N PRO A 16 -4.16 -7.38 -2.73
CA PRO A 16 -3.22 -8.27 -2.08
C PRO A 16 -3.14 -7.85 -0.62
N LEU A 17 -3.43 -8.79 0.29
CA LEU A 17 -3.35 -8.56 1.74
C LEU A 17 -1.95 -8.11 2.15
N PHE A 18 -0.95 -8.48 1.34
CA PHE A 18 0.46 -8.17 1.53
C PHE A 18 1.01 -7.47 0.28
N LEU A 19 1.65 -6.31 0.46
CA LEU A 19 2.41 -5.65 -0.60
C LEU A 19 3.89 -5.97 -0.45
N THR A 20 4.56 -6.21 -1.57
CA THR A 20 6.02 -6.36 -1.56
C THR A 20 6.72 -5.01 -1.36
N THR A 21 7.97 -5.01 -0.93
CA THR A 21 8.79 -3.78 -0.84
C THR A 21 8.75 -2.96 -2.13
N LYS A 22 8.80 -3.62 -3.30
CA LYS A 22 8.75 -2.94 -4.60
C LYS A 22 7.41 -2.24 -4.82
N GLU A 23 6.30 -2.87 -4.48
CA GLU A 23 4.98 -2.25 -4.61
C GLU A 23 4.77 -1.11 -3.63
N VAL A 24 5.23 -1.27 -2.38
CA VAL A 24 5.24 -0.18 -1.40
C VAL A 24 6.06 1.00 -1.94
N MET A 25 7.22 0.72 -2.52
CA MET A 25 8.05 1.74 -3.13
C MET A 25 7.33 2.47 -4.28
N THR A 26 6.67 1.73 -5.15
CA THR A 26 5.84 2.31 -6.22
C THR A 26 4.69 3.15 -5.68
N ARG A 27 3.97 2.68 -4.64
CA ARG A 27 2.82 3.37 -4.03
C ARG A 27 3.22 4.74 -3.49
N TYR A 28 4.36 4.81 -2.78
CA TYR A 28 4.87 6.06 -2.22
C TYR A 28 5.81 6.81 -3.17
N ARG A 29 5.95 6.37 -4.43
CA ARG A 29 6.86 6.94 -5.45
C ARG A 29 8.30 7.14 -4.95
N ILE A 30 8.78 6.20 -4.13
CA ILE A 30 10.14 6.21 -3.61
C ILE A 30 11.02 5.26 -4.42
N SER A 31 12.21 5.74 -4.79
CA SER A 31 13.16 4.96 -5.58
C SER A 31 14.13 4.15 -4.72
N SER A 32 14.16 4.37 -3.40
CA SER A 32 15.15 3.75 -2.51
C SER A 32 14.52 3.12 -1.27
N SER A 33 14.93 1.88 -0.99
CA SER A 33 14.59 1.14 0.24
C SER A 33 15.19 1.77 1.51
N ALA A 34 16.23 2.61 1.35
CA ALA A 34 16.79 3.42 2.43
C ALA A 34 15.76 4.40 3.03
N THR A 35 14.85 4.94 2.20
CA THR A 35 13.77 5.82 2.66
C THR A 35 12.80 5.06 3.55
N LEU A 36 12.44 3.82 3.19
CA LEU A 36 11.61 2.96 4.05
C LEU A 36 12.29 2.67 5.39
N TRP A 37 13.61 2.47 5.38
CA TRP A 37 14.40 2.31 6.60
C TRP A 37 14.38 3.56 7.49
N LYS A 38 14.49 4.75 6.88
CA LYS A 38 14.39 6.02 7.61
C LYS A 38 13.00 6.20 8.23
N TRP A 39 11.93 5.97 7.47
CA TRP A 39 10.56 6.07 7.98
C TRP A 39 10.30 5.06 9.10
N ARG A 40 10.88 3.86 9.03
CA ARG A 40 10.77 2.87 10.11
C ARG A 40 11.43 3.36 11.40
N ARG A 41 12.57 4.03 11.31
CA ARG A 41 13.30 4.54 12.48
C ARG A 41 12.73 5.84 13.05
N ASN A 42 12.29 6.75 12.20
CA ASN A 42 11.96 8.12 12.60
C ASN A 42 10.46 8.34 12.73
N ASP A 43 9.69 7.79 11.80
CA ASP A 43 8.26 8.11 11.65
C ASP A 43 7.37 6.99 12.22
N GLY A 44 7.91 5.78 12.39
CA GLY A 44 7.16 4.62 12.90
C GLY A 44 6.48 3.82 11.79
N PHE A 45 7.06 3.82 10.59
CA PHE A 45 6.57 3.05 9.45
C PHE A 45 6.43 1.56 9.78
N PRO A 46 5.36 0.88 9.31
CA PRO A 46 5.09 -0.49 9.67
C PRO A 46 6.21 -1.45 9.28
N ALA A 47 6.56 -2.35 10.20
CA ALA A 47 7.54 -3.37 9.96
C ALA A 47 7.01 -4.42 8.97
N PRO A 48 7.87 -4.95 8.08
CA PRO A 48 7.52 -6.05 7.21
C PRO A 48 7.31 -7.33 8.01
N ILE A 49 6.30 -8.13 7.66
CA ILE A 49 5.94 -9.35 8.36
C ILE A 49 6.82 -10.53 7.95
N HIS A 50 7.07 -10.68 6.64
CA HIS A 50 7.77 -11.84 6.13
C HIS A 50 9.16 -11.47 5.58
N ASN A 51 10.20 -11.89 6.32
CA ASN A 51 11.62 -11.79 5.96
C ASN A 51 12.07 -10.42 5.39
N GLY A 52 11.46 -9.32 5.85
CA GLY A 52 11.82 -7.98 5.39
C GLY A 52 11.22 -7.54 4.06
N ARG A 53 10.36 -8.37 3.42
CA ARG A 53 9.95 -8.18 2.01
C ARG A 53 8.46 -7.91 1.81
N HIS A 54 7.61 -8.30 2.77
CA HIS A 54 6.16 -8.16 2.66
C HIS A 54 5.60 -7.28 3.77
N TYR A 55 4.81 -6.29 3.39
CA TYR A 55 4.12 -5.34 4.26
C TYR A 55 2.62 -5.62 4.22
N LEU A 56 1.96 -5.62 5.37
CA LEU A 56 0.50 -5.69 5.40
C LEU A 56 -0.10 -4.41 4.82
N LYS A 57 -1.06 -4.55 3.90
CA LYS A 57 -1.81 -3.41 3.39
C LYS A 57 -2.49 -2.65 4.52
N ALA A 58 -3.11 -3.36 5.47
CA ALA A 58 -3.79 -2.77 6.63
C ALA A 58 -2.85 -1.90 7.49
N SER A 59 -1.58 -2.31 7.63
CA SER A 59 -0.61 -1.53 8.40
C SER A 59 -0.17 -0.27 7.64
N LEU A 60 -0.08 -0.35 6.30
CA LEU A 60 0.20 0.82 5.46
C LEU A 60 -0.99 1.79 5.42
N ASP A 61 -2.22 1.28 5.49
CA ASP A 61 -3.43 2.11 5.53
C ASP A 61 -3.49 2.93 6.81
N LYS A 62 -3.29 2.27 7.97
CA LYS A 62 -3.15 2.94 9.27
C LYS A 62 -2.03 3.97 9.30
N TRP A 63 -0.95 3.71 8.56
CA TRP A 63 0.15 4.64 8.41
C TRP A 63 -0.27 5.88 7.60
N ASP A 64 -0.97 5.67 6.50
CA ASP A 64 -1.51 6.75 5.65
C ASP A 64 -2.53 7.61 6.42
N GLU A 65 -3.46 6.99 7.15
CA GLU A 65 -4.41 7.68 8.03
C GLU A 65 -3.70 8.58 9.05
N LYS A 66 -2.62 8.09 9.67
CA LYS A 66 -1.82 8.90 10.60
C LYS A 66 -1.15 10.09 9.92
N GLN A 67 -0.71 9.93 8.67
CA GLN A 67 -0.08 11.01 7.91
C GLN A 67 -1.11 12.06 7.45
N GLN A 68 -2.32 11.64 7.06
CA GLN A 68 -3.39 12.55 6.65
C GLN A 68 -3.96 13.38 7.81
N VAL A 69 -4.02 12.82 9.02
CA VAL A 69 -4.49 13.56 10.22
C VAL A 69 -3.44 14.54 10.75
N ALA A 70 -2.16 14.35 10.40
CA ALA A 70 -1.06 15.19 10.84
C ALA A 70 -0.72 16.35 9.87
N ALA A 71 -1.43 16.46 8.74
CA ALA A 71 -1.30 17.51 7.73
C ALA A 71 -2.37 18.59 7.90
#